data_AF-A0A934IG84-F1
#
_entry.id   AF-A0A934IG84-F1
#
_cell.length_a   1.000
_cell.length_b   1.000
_cell.length_c   1.000
_cell.angle_alpha   90.00
_cell.angle_beta   90.00
_cell.angle_gamma   90.00
#
_symmetry.space_group_name_H-M   'P 1'
#
loop_
_entity.id
_entity.type
_entity.pdbx_description
1 polymer ?
#
loop_
_entity_poly.entity_id
_entity_poly.type
_entity_poly.pdbx_seq_one_letter_code
_entity_poly.pdbx_strand_id
1 'polypeptide(L)'
;MTDTIEDETSEPVGGRDFSYDLMPGVSIALERRGPELLVCFGVNDALAHVTDDMECSLLRIDTDDAEKLHSDQMVGYFDALLDSTLLDEFDSVLFVGVGATAAAALGYSICAPMARVLVLGPRGALPQTGRYAPSAANLAVAEQIHVVFDPRDAEQRLMAQKIAARGAKALPMRFGMSGDLIEDLDELGALESVLGDAVDGELGARAYFQALRTRRRNNLYLRTLTGRLTNPDRPVLRALVLRHIGEKLGRRRYMAQYERVVEELAAKGIRVPSPAS
;
A
#
# COMPACT_ATOMS: atom_id res chain seq x y z
N MET A 1 47.05 1.08 -26.03
CA MET A 1 47.09 2.55 -25.87
C MET A 1 46.41 3.13 -27.09
N THR A 2 45.09 3.25 -26.99
CA THR A 2 44.24 3.96 -27.94
C THR A 2 42.98 4.29 -27.17
N ASP A 3 42.92 5.55 -26.74
CA ASP A 3 41.72 6.20 -26.23
C ASP A 3 40.61 6.14 -27.27
N THR A 4 39.39 5.96 -26.82
CA THR A 4 38.21 6.48 -27.52
C THR A 4 37.32 7.08 -26.45
N ILE A 5 37.44 8.41 -26.36
CA ILE A 5 36.51 9.28 -25.65
C ILE A 5 35.30 9.38 -26.57
N GLU A 6 34.18 8.76 -26.19
CA GLU A 6 32.88 9.08 -26.77
C GLU A 6 32.23 10.16 -25.91
N ASP A 7 32.29 11.37 -26.46
CA ASP A 7 31.55 12.55 -26.07
C ASP A 7 30.15 12.44 -26.70
N GLU A 8 29.14 12.03 -25.94
CA GLU A 8 27.74 12.19 -26.31
C GLU A 8 27.15 13.40 -25.58
N THR A 9 27.42 14.58 -26.14
CA THR A 9 26.58 15.76 -25.94
C THR A 9 25.30 15.58 -26.77
N SER A 10 24.15 15.47 -26.09
CA SER A 10 22.83 15.58 -26.74
C SER A 10 22.04 16.74 -26.14
N GLU A 11 21.74 17.73 -26.99
CA GLU A 11 20.87 18.87 -26.69
C GLU A 11 19.39 18.57 -27.06
N PRO A 12 18.42 19.33 -26.49
CA PRO A 12 17.12 18.80 -26.07
C PRO A 12 15.92 19.24 -26.93
N VAL A 13 14.78 18.54 -26.76
CA VAL A 13 13.37 19.03 -26.65
C VAL A 13 12.41 17.82 -26.79
N GLY A 14 11.63 17.55 -25.72
CA GLY A 14 10.69 16.42 -25.57
C GLY A 14 11.16 15.42 -24.51
N GLY A 15 10.73 15.58 -23.26
CA GLY A 15 11.34 14.96 -22.07
C GLY A 15 11.40 13.43 -22.10
N ARG A 16 12.60 12.89 -22.32
CA ARG A 16 12.90 11.45 -22.32
C ARG A 16 12.79 10.85 -20.91
N ASP A 17 12.59 9.53 -20.85
CA ASP A 17 12.86 8.73 -19.65
C ASP A 17 14.24 9.06 -19.08
N PHE A 18 14.39 8.97 -17.75
CA PHE A 18 15.65 9.26 -17.10
C PHE A 18 15.86 8.38 -15.87
N SER A 19 17.12 8.19 -15.49
CA SER A 19 17.50 7.52 -14.26
C SER A 19 18.83 8.10 -13.78
N TYR A 20 18.90 8.59 -12.55
CA TYR A 20 20.13 9.14 -11.97
C TYR A 20 20.10 9.10 -10.43
N ASP A 21 21.28 9.16 -9.83
CA ASP A 21 21.43 9.33 -8.38
C ASP A 21 21.30 10.81 -8.02
N LEU A 22 20.27 11.18 -7.25
CA LEU A 22 20.10 12.56 -6.78
C LEU A 22 21.15 12.89 -5.70
N MET A 23 21.42 11.93 -4.83
CA MET A 23 22.39 12.00 -3.74
C MET A 23 22.76 10.57 -3.29
N PRO A 24 23.81 10.38 -2.48
CA PRO A 24 24.21 9.04 -2.03
C PRO A 24 23.07 8.28 -1.33
N GLY A 25 22.67 7.14 -1.91
CA GLY A 25 21.59 6.29 -1.43
C GLY A 25 20.18 6.76 -1.76
N VAL A 26 20.03 7.74 -2.68
CA VAL A 26 18.72 8.11 -3.25
C VAL A 26 18.83 8.23 -4.77
N SER A 27 18.12 7.35 -5.47
CA SER A 27 18.03 7.36 -6.93
C SER A 27 16.62 7.73 -7.38
N ILE A 28 16.54 8.36 -8.55
CA ILE A 28 15.29 8.78 -9.19
C ILE A 28 15.28 8.22 -10.60
N ALA A 29 14.18 7.56 -10.96
CA ALA A 29 13.95 7.07 -12.31
C ALA A 29 12.53 7.37 -12.77
N LEU A 30 12.39 7.88 -14.00
CA LEU A 30 11.12 8.04 -14.69
C LEU A 30 11.07 7.09 -15.89
N GLU A 31 10.00 6.30 -15.95
CA GLU A 31 9.67 5.44 -17.08
C GLU A 31 8.24 5.75 -17.56
N ARG A 32 8.10 6.09 -18.84
CA ARG A 32 6.80 6.43 -19.43
C ARG A 32 6.18 5.23 -20.13
N ARG A 33 5.01 4.80 -19.66
CA ARG A 33 4.27 3.64 -20.20
C ARG A 33 2.84 3.97 -20.61
N GLY A 34 2.23 4.95 -19.94
CA GLY A 34 0.84 5.35 -20.16
C GLY A 34 0.50 6.72 -19.57
N PRO A 35 -0.77 7.14 -19.68
CA PRO A 35 -1.20 8.49 -19.35
C PRO A 35 -1.27 8.76 -17.83
N GLU A 36 -1.36 7.74 -16.98
CA GLU A 36 -1.32 7.90 -15.52
C GLU A 36 0.11 7.80 -15.00
N LEU A 37 0.45 8.62 -13.99
CA LEU A 37 1.74 8.60 -13.31
C LEU A 37 1.62 8.09 -11.87
N LEU A 38 2.42 7.10 -11.52
CA LEU A 38 2.64 6.66 -10.15
C LEU A 38 3.98 7.21 -9.66
N VAL A 39 3.93 8.05 -8.63
CA VAL A 39 5.12 8.55 -7.92
C VAL A 39 5.35 7.68 -6.69
N CYS A 40 6.29 6.73 -6.80
CA CYS A 40 6.52 5.69 -5.79
C CYS A 40 7.74 6.03 -4.92
N PHE A 41 7.53 6.17 -3.61
CA PHE A 41 8.62 6.34 -2.65
C PHE A 41 8.92 5.03 -1.95
N GLY A 42 10.06 4.43 -2.26
CA GLY A 42 10.42 3.12 -1.77
C GLY A 42 9.55 2.03 -2.39
N VAL A 43 10.18 1.07 -3.04
CA VAL A 43 9.50 -0.06 -3.64
C VAL A 43 10.03 -1.33 -3.01
N ASN A 44 9.15 -2.16 -2.47
CA ASN A 44 9.48 -3.54 -2.12
C ASN A 44 9.13 -4.46 -3.30
N ASP A 45 9.66 -5.68 -3.32
CA ASP A 45 9.50 -6.60 -4.44
C ASP A 45 8.03 -6.83 -4.84
N ALA A 46 7.13 -6.90 -3.84
CA ALA A 46 5.69 -7.06 -4.06
C ALA A 46 5.06 -5.85 -4.79
N LEU A 47 5.40 -4.62 -4.39
CA LEU A 47 4.92 -3.43 -5.08
C LEU A 47 5.54 -3.31 -6.48
N ALA A 48 6.84 -3.61 -6.62
CA ALA A 48 7.54 -3.59 -7.91
C ALA A 48 6.86 -4.51 -8.92
N HIS A 49 6.62 -5.77 -8.53
CA HIS A 49 5.95 -6.77 -9.36
C HIS A 49 4.61 -6.25 -9.90
N VAL A 50 3.76 -5.68 -9.02
CA VAL A 50 2.46 -5.17 -9.46
C VAL A 50 2.62 -3.93 -10.35
N THR A 51 3.49 -2.99 -10.00
CA THR A 51 3.68 -1.78 -10.82
C THR A 51 4.32 -2.06 -12.17
N ASP A 52 5.12 -3.11 -12.29
CA ASP A 52 5.77 -3.51 -13.55
C ASP A 52 4.79 -4.10 -14.56
N ASP A 53 3.72 -4.72 -14.08
CA ASP A 53 2.63 -5.25 -14.92
C ASP A 53 1.59 -4.18 -15.30
N MET A 54 1.64 -2.99 -14.69
CA MET A 54 0.72 -1.89 -14.99
C MET A 54 1.21 -1.06 -16.19
N GLU A 55 0.27 -0.60 -17.01
CA GLU A 55 0.54 0.30 -18.15
C GLU A 55 0.78 1.76 -17.70
N CYS A 56 0.83 2.03 -16.41
CA CYS A 56 1.06 3.38 -15.90
C CYS A 56 2.53 3.78 -15.97
N SER A 57 2.78 5.07 -16.20
CA SER A 57 4.10 5.65 -16.06
C SER A 57 4.54 5.67 -14.59
N LEU A 58 5.85 5.51 -14.35
CA LEU A 58 6.42 5.35 -13.02
C LEU A 58 7.53 6.38 -12.78
N LEU A 59 7.36 7.22 -11.76
CA LEU A 59 8.43 8.01 -11.16
C LEU A 59 8.83 7.35 -9.84
N ARG A 60 9.94 6.61 -9.86
CA ARG A 60 10.47 5.88 -8.71
C ARG A 60 11.50 6.71 -7.98
N ILE A 61 11.36 6.78 -6.67
CA ILE A 61 12.33 7.39 -5.76
C ILE A 61 12.75 6.29 -4.79
N ASP A 62 13.87 5.65 -5.10
CA ASP A 62 14.42 4.54 -4.33
C ASP A 62 15.43 5.09 -3.31
N THR A 63 15.31 4.63 -2.06
CA THR A 63 16.19 5.05 -0.96
C THR A 63 16.43 3.92 0.03
N ASP A 64 17.63 3.87 0.60
CA ASP A 64 17.96 3.02 1.75
C ASP A 64 17.57 3.65 3.10
N ASP A 65 17.28 4.95 3.10
CA ASP A 65 16.99 5.74 4.29
C ASP A 65 15.88 6.76 4.01
N ALA A 66 14.73 6.57 4.65
CA ALA A 66 13.58 7.44 4.49
C ALA A 66 13.82 8.87 5.01
N GLU A 67 14.78 9.09 5.93
CA GLU A 67 15.09 10.43 6.43
C GLU A 67 15.66 11.33 5.32
N LYS A 68 16.39 10.74 4.37
CA LYS A 68 16.94 11.47 3.21
C LYS A 68 15.86 12.05 2.31
N LEU A 69 14.63 11.51 2.34
CA LEU A 69 13.50 12.06 1.57
C LEU A 69 13.05 13.44 2.07
N HIS A 70 13.58 13.91 3.19
CA HIS A 70 13.32 15.22 3.76
C HIS A 70 14.52 16.17 3.69
N SER A 71 15.59 15.81 2.98
CA SER A 71 16.77 16.66 2.81
C SER A 71 16.52 17.85 1.88
N ASP A 72 17.37 18.87 1.96
CA ASP A 72 17.29 20.03 1.07
C ASP A 72 17.45 19.65 -0.40
N GLN A 73 18.22 18.61 -0.73
CA GLN A 73 18.34 18.10 -2.10
C GLN A 73 17.01 17.52 -2.60
N MET A 74 16.30 16.75 -1.76
CA MET A 74 15.00 16.20 -2.14
C MET A 74 13.93 17.29 -2.25
N VAL A 75 13.94 18.25 -1.32
CA VAL A 75 13.07 19.43 -1.38
C VAL A 75 13.35 20.22 -2.67
N GLY A 76 14.61 20.43 -3.02
CA GLY A 76 15.02 21.11 -4.26
C GLY A 76 14.59 20.35 -5.53
N TYR A 77 14.64 19.01 -5.50
CA TYR A 77 14.10 18.20 -6.60
C TYR A 77 12.60 18.42 -6.81
N PHE A 78 11.80 18.38 -5.74
CA PHE A 78 10.36 18.62 -5.83
C PHE A 78 9.98 20.08 -6.10
N ASP A 79 10.82 21.04 -5.68
CA ASP A 79 10.70 22.44 -6.08
C ASP A 79 10.91 22.59 -7.60
N ALA A 80 11.96 21.98 -8.15
CA ALA A 80 12.20 21.97 -9.59
C ALA A 80 11.10 21.23 -10.36
N LEU A 81 10.57 20.15 -9.81
CA LEU A 81 9.46 19.40 -10.40
C LEU A 81 8.18 20.24 -10.43
N LEU A 82 7.88 20.98 -9.36
CA LEU A 82 6.74 21.89 -9.27
C LEU A 82 6.87 23.07 -10.26
N ASP A 83 8.09 23.57 -10.48
CA ASP A 83 8.36 24.65 -11.45
C ASP A 83 8.43 24.13 -12.91
N SER A 84 8.41 22.81 -13.10
CA SER A 84 8.40 22.15 -14.41
C SER A 84 6.98 21.84 -14.91
N THR A 85 6.88 21.42 -16.17
CA THR A 85 5.62 20.90 -16.74
C THR A 85 5.53 19.37 -16.70
N LEU A 86 6.45 18.68 -16.02
CA LEU A 86 6.55 17.22 -16.13
C LEU A 86 5.29 16.50 -15.62
N LEU A 87 4.72 16.97 -14.51
CA LEU A 87 3.51 16.38 -13.93
C LEU A 87 2.26 16.68 -14.78
N ASP A 88 2.25 17.79 -15.53
CA ASP A 88 1.15 18.20 -16.41
C ASP A 88 1.06 17.35 -17.68
N GLU A 89 2.08 16.53 -17.97
CA GLU A 89 2.09 15.62 -19.11
C GLU A 89 1.24 14.35 -18.90
N PHE A 90 0.72 14.15 -17.68
CA PHE A 90 -0.05 12.98 -17.28
C PHE A 90 -1.50 13.35 -16.97
N ASP A 91 -2.43 12.46 -17.35
CA ASP A 91 -3.88 12.66 -17.12
C ASP A 91 -4.21 12.61 -15.63
N SER A 92 -3.45 11.82 -14.87
CA SER A 92 -3.61 11.74 -13.43
C SER A 92 -2.34 11.30 -12.71
N VAL A 93 -2.20 11.71 -11.44
CA VAL A 93 -1.03 11.41 -10.61
C VAL A 93 -1.46 10.71 -9.32
N LEU A 94 -0.82 9.59 -9.00
CA LEU A 94 -0.94 8.86 -7.74
C LEU A 94 0.40 8.86 -7.02
N PHE A 95 0.46 9.45 -5.82
CA PHE A 95 1.61 9.32 -4.93
C PHE A 95 1.45 8.07 -4.06
N VAL A 96 2.44 7.16 -4.10
CA VAL A 96 2.45 5.92 -3.33
C VAL A 96 3.58 5.95 -2.30
N GLY A 97 3.23 5.80 -1.03
CA GLY A 97 4.19 5.75 0.08
C GLY A 97 4.09 4.44 0.86
N VAL A 98 5.23 3.83 1.15
CA VAL A 98 5.35 2.53 1.84
C VAL A 98 6.11 2.70 3.14
N GLY A 99 5.53 2.24 4.25
CA GLY A 99 6.28 2.20 5.51
C GLY A 99 6.72 3.60 5.96
N ALA A 100 8.04 3.74 6.14
CA ALA A 100 8.66 4.99 6.59
C ALA A 100 8.63 6.11 5.54
N THR A 101 8.44 5.80 4.25
CA THR A 101 8.37 6.81 3.18
C THR A 101 7.00 7.48 3.07
N ALA A 102 6.02 7.04 3.87
CA ALA A 102 4.66 7.59 3.91
C ALA A 102 4.63 9.10 4.08
N ALA A 103 5.54 9.66 4.89
CA ALA A 103 5.63 11.10 5.11
C ALA A 103 6.01 11.87 3.83
N ALA A 104 6.91 11.32 3.01
CA ALA A 104 7.32 11.93 1.75
C ALA A 104 6.19 11.90 0.72
N ALA A 105 5.53 10.75 0.53
CA ALA A 105 4.38 10.63 -0.38
C ALA A 105 3.25 11.59 -0.02
N LEU A 106 2.92 11.71 1.27
CA LEU A 106 1.94 12.68 1.75
C LEU A 106 2.41 14.13 1.52
N GLY A 107 3.66 14.43 1.87
CA GLY A 107 4.21 15.79 1.83
C GLY A 107 4.34 16.36 0.41
N TYR A 108 4.92 15.58 -0.50
CA TYR A 108 5.18 16.00 -1.88
C TYR A 108 3.95 15.91 -2.77
N SER A 109 2.85 15.30 -2.32
CA SER A 109 1.59 15.27 -3.09
C SER A 109 1.06 16.66 -3.47
N ILE A 110 1.41 17.69 -2.70
CA ILE A 110 1.05 19.09 -3.00
C ILE A 110 1.65 19.58 -4.33
N CYS A 111 2.70 18.92 -4.86
CA CYS A 111 3.31 19.27 -6.14
C CYS A 111 2.38 19.01 -7.34
N ALA A 112 1.39 18.12 -7.20
CA ALA A 112 0.33 17.93 -8.19
C ALA A 112 -1.04 18.08 -7.51
N PRO A 113 -1.66 19.27 -7.56
CA PRO A 113 -3.03 19.46 -7.10
C PRO A 113 -3.98 18.46 -7.78
N MET A 114 -5.00 18.00 -7.06
CA MET A 114 -5.91 16.92 -7.48
C MET A 114 -5.23 15.55 -7.69
N ALA A 115 -3.96 15.39 -7.31
CA ALA A 115 -3.38 14.06 -7.20
C ALA A 115 -4.08 13.24 -6.13
N ARG A 116 -3.96 11.92 -6.27
CA ARG A 116 -4.39 10.95 -5.26
C ARG A 116 -3.18 10.45 -4.49
N VAL A 117 -3.42 9.96 -3.29
CA VAL A 117 -2.36 9.46 -2.41
C VAL A 117 -2.77 8.12 -1.81
N LEU A 118 -1.94 7.11 -2.00
CA LEU A 118 -2.08 5.80 -1.38
C LEU A 118 -0.89 5.53 -0.47
N VAL A 119 -1.19 5.35 0.82
CA VAL A 119 -0.18 5.00 1.83
C VAL A 119 -0.40 3.56 2.28
N LEU A 120 0.64 2.74 2.18
CA LEU A 120 0.64 1.33 2.57
C LEU A 120 1.52 1.12 3.80
N GLY A 121 0.90 0.74 4.91
CA GLY A 121 1.57 0.32 6.14
C GLY A 121 2.40 1.44 6.77
N PRO A 122 1.82 2.62 7.05
CA PRO A 122 2.58 3.81 7.42
C PRO A 122 3.38 3.61 8.72
N ARG A 123 4.66 4.01 8.68
CA ARG A 123 5.58 4.01 9.84
C ARG A 123 6.32 5.35 9.95
N GLY A 124 7.07 5.52 11.04
CA GLY A 124 7.91 6.70 11.25
C GLY A 124 7.14 7.94 11.75
N ALA A 125 7.61 9.12 11.35
CA ALA A 125 7.11 10.40 11.83
C ALA A 125 6.53 11.26 10.68
N LEU A 126 5.62 12.17 11.02
CA LEU A 126 5.17 13.23 10.11
C LEU A 126 5.88 14.53 10.47
N PRO A 127 6.63 15.15 9.53
CA PRO A 127 7.13 16.51 9.71
C PRO A 127 6.00 17.47 10.08
N GLN A 128 6.23 18.33 11.07
CA GLN A 128 5.25 19.34 11.50
C GLN A 128 5.44 20.69 10.81
N THR A 129 6.64 20.94 10.28
CA THR A 129 7.07 22.19 9.66
C THR A 129 7.80 21.89 8.36
N GLY A 130 7.98 22.92 7.53
CA GLY A 130 8.56 22.81 6.19
C GLY A 130 7.52 22.94 5.09
N ARG A 131 7.99 23.30 3.88
CA ARG A 131 7.15 23.54 2.70
C ARG A 131 6.25 22.33 2.38
N TYR A 132 6.85 21.15 2.38
CA TYR A 132 6.21 19.87 2.11
C TYR A 132 5.77 19.13 3.37
N ALA A 133 5.55 19.83 4.49
CA ALA A 133 4.98 19.19 5.67
C ALA A 133 3.58 18.65 5.33
N PRO A 134 3.23 17.40 5.67
CA PRO A 134 1.91 16.84 5.42
C PRO A 134 0.91 17.39 6.45
N SER A 135 0.63 18.68 6.38
CA SER A 135 -0.37 19.38 7.17
C SER A 135 -1.77 19.14 6.59
N ALA A 136 -2.83 19.35 7.38
CA ALA A 136 -4.19 19.23 6.86
C ALA A 136 -4.47 20.24 5.72
N ALA A 137 -3.84 21.43 5.76
CA ALA A 137 -3.96 22.42 4.69
C ALA A 137 -3.28 21.95 3.40
N ASN A 138 -2.06 21.42 3.51
CA ASN A 138 -1.32 20.91 2.35
C ASN A 138 -2.02 19.69 1.73
N LEU A 139 -2.55 18.79 2.56
CA LEU A 139 -3.24 17.59 2.10
C LEU A 139 -4.65 17.87 1.54
N ALA A 140 -5.25 19.03 1.82
CA ALA A 140 -6.57 19.38 1.29
C ALA A 140 -6.60 19.63 -0.22
N VAL A 141 -5.44 19.76 -0.88
CA VAL A 141 -5.36 19.90 -2.35
C VAL A 141 -5.41 18.56 -3.08
N ALA A 142 -5.18 17.45 -2.37
CA ALA A 142 -5.28 16.11 -2.95
C ALA A 142 -6.75 15.75 -3.18
N GLU A 143 -7.05 15.05 -4.28
CA GLU A 143 -8.40 14.59 -4.60
C GLU A 143 -8.85 13.52 -3.59
N GLN A 144 -7.99 12.52 -3.34
CA GLN A 144 -8.28 11.42 -2.43
C GLN A 144 -7.01 10.97 -1.72
N ILE A 145 -7.12 10.69 -0.42
CA ILE A 145 -6.01 10.14 0.38
C ILE A 145 -6.50 8.88 1.08
N HIS A 146 -5.83 7.76 0.83
CA HIS A 146 -6.12 6.46 1.43
C HIS A 146 -4.92 5.96 2.22
N VAL A 147 -5.19 5.40 3.41
CA VAL A 147 -4.16 4.79 4.24
C VAL A 147 -4.56 3.36 4.60
N VAL A 148 -3.84 2.40 4.05
CA VAL A 148 -3.97 0.97 4.35
C VAL A 148 -2.99 0.62 5.46
N PHE A 149 -3.44 -0.07 6.51
CA PHE A 149 -2.62 -0.33 7.70
C PHE A 149 -3.11 -1.56 8.47
N ASP A 150 -2.23 -2.23 9.23
CA ASP A 150 -2.66 -3.23 10.21
C ASP A 150 -3.01 -2.54 11.55
N PRO A 151 -4.28 -2.52 11.99
CA PRO A 151 -4.64 -1.92 13.27
C PRO A 151 -4.11 -2.70 14.50
N ARG A 152 -3.55 -3.90 14.32
CA ARG A 152 -2.88 -4.67 15.38
C ARG A 152 -1.46 -4.18 15.64
N ASP A 153 -0.81 -3.59 14.65
CA ASP A 153 0.46 -2.92 14.82
C ASP A 153 0.21 -1.55 15.49
N ALA A 154 0.80 -1.33 16.66
CA ALA A 154 0.54 -0.13 17.45
C ALA A 154 1.11 1.14 16.81
N GLU A 155 2.24 1.03 16.13
CA GLU A 155 2.88 2.12 15.40
C GLU A 155 2.01 2.51 14.20
N GLN A 156 1.68 1.53 13.34
CA GLN A 156 0.86 1.79 12.16
C GLN A 156 -0.53 2.33 12.53
N ARG A 157 -1.15 1.81 13.59
CA ARG A 157 -2.44 2.31 14.07
C ARG A 157 -2.38 3.77 14.50
N LEU A 158 -1.37 4.16 15.29
CA LEU A 158 -1.21 5.55 15.72
C LEU A 158 -0.93 6.46 14.51
N MET A 159 -0.09 6.00 13.60
CA MET A 159 0.27 6.75 12.41
C MET A 159 -0.92 6.95 11.46
N ALA A 160 -1.68 5.89 11.16
CA ALA A 160 -2.91 5.98 10.38
C ALA A 160 -3.96 6.90 11.02
N GLN A 161 -4.07 6.94 12.35
CA GLN A 161 -4.93 7.91 13.04
C GLN A 161 -4.48 9.35 12.81
N LYS A 162 -3.18 9.63 12.86
CA LYS A 162 -2.62 10.96 12.57
C LYS A 162 -2.87 11.39 11.11
N ILE A 163 -2.71 10.47 10.17
CA ILE A 163 -2.96 10.72 8.74
C ILE A 163 -4.47 10.94 8.49
N ALA A 164 -5.34 10.11 9.09
CA ALA A 164 -6.79 10.25 8.99
C ALA A 164 -7.30 11.57 9.59
N ALA A 165 -6.71 12.04 10.69
CA ALA A 165 -7.02 13.35 11.27
C ALA A 165 -6.69 14.54 10.35
N ARG A 166 -5.97 14.29 9.24
CA ARG A 166 -5.64 15.29 8.20
C ARG A 166 -6.45 15.10 6.91
N GLY A 167 -7.52 14.30 6.93
CA GLY A 167 -8.45 14.14 5.81
C GLY A 167 -8.38 12.81 5.08
N ALA A 168 -7.47 11.90 5.44
CA ALA A 168 -7.37 10.60 4.78
C ALA A 168 -8.46 9.60 5.22
N LYS A 169 -8.84 8.72 4.29
CA LYS A 169 -9.69 7.55 4.56
C LYS A 169 -8.84 6.37 5.05
N ALA A 170 -9.11 5.93 6.27
CA ALA A 170 -8.42 4.80 6.89
C ALA A 170 -9.02 3.45 6.43
N LEU A 171 -8.18 2.58 5.88
CA LEU A 171 -8.53 1.27 5.31
C LEU A 171 -7.83 0.12 6.06
N PRO A 172 -8.39 -0.33 7.21
CA PRO A 172 -7.71 -1.29 8.07
C PRO A 172 -7.66 -2.70 7.47
N MET A 173 -6.48 -3.31 7.48
CA MET A 173 -6.26 -4.71 7.13
C MET A 173 -5.92 -5.55 8.36
N ARG A 174 -6.94 -6.14 8.99
CA ARG A 174 -6.71 -7.03 10.14
C ARG A 174 -6.22 -8.40 9.70
N PHE A 175 -5.33 -8.98 10.52
CA PHE A 175 -4.92 -10.38 10.42
C PHE A 175 -4.21 -10.74 9.10
N GLY A 176 -3.21 -9.95 8.67
CA GLY A 176 -2.26 -10.35 7.62
C GLY A 176 -1.59 -11.70 7.90
N MET A 177 -0.94 -12.36 6.94
CA MET A 177 -0.37 -13.70 7.06
C MET A 177 1.09 -13.66 7.55
N SER A 178 1.95 -12.89 6.89
CA SER A 178 3.39 -12.80 7.17
C SER A 178 3.72 -11.74 8.23
N GLY A 179 2.87 -10.71 8.38
CA GLY A 179 3.17 -9.54 9.20
C GLY A 179 3.76 -8.38 8.40
N ASP A 180 4.07 -8.60 7.13
CA ASP A 180 4.26 -7.55 6.14
C ASP A 180 2.94 -7.30 5.40
N LEU A 181 2.44 -6.07 5.52
CA LEU A 181 1.14 -5.69 4.97
C LEU A 181 1.08 -5.80 3.45
N ILE A 182 2.17 -5.48 2.76
CA ILE A 182 2.20 -5.36 1.30
C ILE A 182 2.36 -6.75 0.69
N GLU A 183 3.29 -7.56 1.22
CA GLU A 183 3.37 -8.98 0.84
C GLU A 183 2.04 -9.68 1.06
N ASP A 184 1.37 -9.38 2.18
CA ASP A 184 0.07 -9.97 2.48
C ASP A 184 -1.05 -9.51 1.53
N LEU A 185 -1.00 -8.28 1.01
CA LEU A 185 -1.94 -7.80 0.00
C LEU A 185 -1.68 -8.46 -1.35
N ASP A 186 -0.40 -8.63 -1.70
CA ASP A 186 0.04 -9.25 -2.94
C ASP A 186 -0.30 -10.75 -2.99
N GLU A 187 0.04 -11.51 -1.94
CA GLU A 187 -0.34 -12.93 -1.79
C GLU A 187 -1.87 -13.15 -1.79
N LEU A 188 -2.64 -12.11 -1.44
CA LEU A 188 -4.10 -12.14 -1.53
C LEU A 188 -4.63 -11.78 -2.93
N GLY A 189 -3.79 -11.38 -3.87
CA GLY A 189 -4.18 -10.80 -5.17
C GLY A 189 -4.99 -9.52 -5.00
N ALA A 190 -4.86 -8.84 -3.87
CA ALA A 190 -5.62 -7.63 -3.54
C ALA A 190 -4.81 -6.36 -3.82
N LEU A 191 -3.48 -6.44 -3.89
CA LEU A 191 -2.61 -5.29 -4.13
C LEU A 191 -2.89 -4.65 -5.49
N GLU A 192 -2.94 -5.47 -6.55
CA GLU A 192 -3.27 -5.04 -7.92
C GLU A 192 -4.62 -4.31 -7.98
N SER A 193 -5.69 -4.89 -7.41
CA SER A 193 -7.00 -4.23 -7.38
C SER A 193 -6.99 -2.93 -6.59
N VAL A 194 -6.30 -2.88 -5.44
CA VAL A 194 -6.23 -1.67 -4.62
C VAL A 194 -5.44 -0.56 -5.33
N LEU A 195 -4.36 -0.91 -6.02
CA LEU A 195 -3.54 0.05 -6.76
C LEU A 195 -4.27 0.53 -8.02
N GLY A 196 -4.88 -0.36 -8.79
CA GLY A 196 -5.73 -0.01 -9.94
C GLY A 196 -6.88 0.91 -9.54
N ASP A 197 -7.67 0.53 -8.53
CA ASP A 197 -8.75 1.38 -8.00
C ASP A 197 -8.21 2.76 -7.53
N ALA A 198 -6.98 2.80 -6.99
CA ALA A 198 -6.35 4.05 -6.57
C ALA A 198 -5.92 4.92 -7.74
N VAL A 199 -5.47 4.32 -8.84
CA VAL A 199 -5.10 4.93 -10.13
C VAL A 199 -6.32 5.32 -10.98
N ASP A 200 -7.48 4.70 -10.78
CA ASP A 200 -8.72 5.07 -11.47
C ASP A 200 -9.60 6.05 -10.66
N GLY A 201 -9.34 6.16 -9.35
CA GLY A 201 -10.01 7.12 -8.45
C GLY A 201 -11.26 6.51 -7.84
N GLU A 202 -11.41 5.20 -8.02
CA GLU A 202 -12.51 4.39 -7.54
C GLU A 202 -12.24 3.78 -6.16
N LEU A 203 -11.00 3.91 -5.66
CA LEU A 203 -10.64 3.36 -4.36
C LEU A 203 -11.51 4.01 -3.27
N GLY A 204 -12.23 3.14 -2.57
CA GLY A 204 -13.02 3.51 -1.41
C GLY A 204 -13.22 2.30 -0.51
N ALA A 205 -13.83 2.52 0.65
CA ALA A 205 -14.02 1.45 1.64
C ALA A 205 -14.72 0.21 1.05
N ARG A 206 -15.71 0.41 0.17
CA ARG A 206 -16.43 -0.68 -0.49
C ARG A 206 -15.52 -1.48 -1.42
N ALA A 207 -14.84 -0.82 -2.35
CA ALA A 207 -13.95 -1.46 -3.33
C ALA A 207 -12.80 -2.20 -2.62
N TYR A 208 -12.17 -1.52 -1.65
CA TYR A 208 -11.14 -2.11 -0.79
C TYR A 208 -11.60 -3.40 -0.07
N PHE A 209 -12.75 -3.36 0.63
CA PHE A 209 -13.26 -4.55 1.32
C PHE A 209 -13.84 -5.61 0.37
N GLN A 210 -14.09 -5.28 -0.90
CA GLN A 210 -14.39 -6.25 -1.95
C GLN A 210 -13.12 -6.97 -2.39
N ALA A 211 -12.03 -6.24 -2.67
CA ALA A 211 -10.72 -6.81 -2.99
C ALA A 211 -10.25 -7.78 -1.90
N LEU A 212 -10.40 -7.42 -0.62
CA LEU A 212 -10.03 -8.30 0.50
C LEU A 212 -10.89 -9.57 0.65
N ARG A 213 -11.95 -9.79 -0.16
CA ARG A 213 -12.76 -11.02 -0.06
C ARG A 213 -12.02 -12.25 -0.57
N THR A 214 -10.93 -12.09 -1.31
CA THR A 214 -10.03 -13.20 -1.72
C THR A 214 -9.56 -14.02 -0.51
N ARG A 215 -9.45 -13.40 0.67
CA ARG A 215 -9.21 -14.05 1.98
C ARG A 215 -10.13 -15.23 2.29
N ARG A 216 -11.36 -15.23 1.77
CA ARG A 216 -12.33 -16.32 1.97
C ARG A 216 -11.98 -17.58 1.18
N ARG A 217 -11.01 -17.50 0.27
CA ARG A 217 -10.57 -18.61 -0.60
C ARG A 217 -9.07 -18.85 -0.52
N ASN A 218 -8.26 -17.90 -0.05
CA ASN A 218 -6.82 -18.09 0.13
C ASN A 218 -6.53 -19.12 1.25
N ASN A 219 -5.82 -20.20 0.92
CA ASN A 219 -5.54 -21.31 1.83
C ASN A 219 -4.58 -20.90 2.96
N LEU A 220 -3.55 -20.12 2.66
CA LEU A 220 -2.56 -19.67 3.64
C LEU A 220 -3.24 -18.79 4.70
N TYR A 221 -4.03 -17.82 4.27
CA TYR A 221 -4.81 -16.94 5.13
C TYR A 221 -5.71 -17.71 6.08
N LEU A 222 -6.52 -18.64 5.55
CA LEU A 222 -7.47 -19.41 6.34
C LEU A 222 -6.78 -20.35 7.34
N ARG A 223 -5.65 -20.94 6.97
CA ARG A 223 -4.82 -21.74 7.88
C ARG A 223 -4.26 -20.88 9.01
N THR A 224 -3.69 -19.73 8.69
CA THR A 224 -3.12 -18.79 9.68
C THR A 224 -4.21 -18.24 10.60
N LEU A 225 -5.38 -17.90 10.06
CA LEU A 225 -6.54 -17.45 10.84
C LEU A 225 -7.03 -18.54 11.80
N THR A 226 -7.12 -19.79 11.33
CA THR A 226 -7.49 -20.93 12.19
C THR A 226 -6.49 -21.11 13.33
N GLY A 227 -5.18 -21.04 13.04
CA GLY A 227 -4.13 -21.10 14.05
C GLY A 227 -4.29 -20.01 15.12
N ARG A 228 -4.53 -18.77 14.72
CA ARG A 228 -4.76 -17.63 15.64
C ARG A 228 -6.00 -17.79 16.52
N LEU A 229 -7.05 -18.43 16.00
CA LEU A 229 -8.28 -18.69 16.72
C LEU A 229 -8.21 -19.94 17.61
N THR A 230 -7.06 -20.61 17.68
CA THR A 230 -6.86 -21.78 18.57
C THR A 230 -6.80 -21.37 20.05
N ASN A 231 -6.60 -20.08 20.35
CA ASN A 231 -6.68 -19.56 21.71
C ASN A 231 -8.12 -19.71 22.29
N PRO A 232 -8.31 -20.27 23.51
CA PRO A 232 -9.61 -20.55 24.14
C PRO A 232 -10.58 -19.37 24.26
N ASP A 233 -10.17 -18.12 24.00
CA ASP A 233 -11.06 -16.95 24.08
C ASP A 233 -12.04 -16.83 22.90
N ARG A 234 -11.82 -17.52 21.77
CA ARG A 234 -12.66 -17.36 20.55
C ARG A 234 -13.11 -18.65 19.87
N PRO A 235 -13.63 -19.64 20.61
CA PRO A 235 -13.94 -20.97 20.06
C PRO A 235 -15.10 -20.96 19.06
N VAL A 236 -16.08 -20.06 19.21
CA VAL A 236 -17.18 -19.92 18.25
C VAL A 236 -16.68 -19.41 16.89
N LEU A 237 -15.79 -18.41 16.89
CA LEU A 237 -15.19 -17.89 15.65
C LEU A 237 -14.32 -18.95 14.98
N ARG A 238 -13.57 -19.73 15.77
CA ARG A 238 -12.81 -20.89 15.26
C ARG A 238 -13.74 -21.87 14.56
N ALA A 239 -14.85 -22.26 15.19
CA ALA A 239 -15.83 -23.17 14.60
C ALA A 239 -16.39 -22.63 13.27
N LEU A 240 -16.71 -21.33 13.19
CA LEU A 240 -17.22 -20.70 11.96
C LEU A 240 -16.19 -20.75 10.82
N VAL A 241 -14.90 -20.51 11.11
CA VAL A 241 -13.83 -20.59 10.11
C VAL A 241 -13.60 -22.04 9.66
N LEU A 242 -13.56 -22.99 10.60
CA LEU A 242 -13.43 -24.43 10.29
C LEU A 242 -14.57 -24.91 9.40
N ARG A 243 -15.82 -24.54 9.70
CA ARG A 243 -16.99 -24.85 8.87
C ARG A 243 -16.83 -24.26 7.48
N HIS A 244 -16.47 -22.97 7.37
CA HIS A 244 -16.28 -22.32 6.07
C HIS A 244 -15.25 -23.04 5.21
N ILE A 245 -14.09 -23.39 5.79
CA ILE A 245 -13.03 -24.13 5.08
C ILE A 245 -13.52 -25.52 4.67
N GLY A 246 -14.18 -26.23 5.58
CA GLY A 246 -14.66 -27.57 5.35
C GLY A 246 -15.74 -27.67 4.27
N GLU A 247 -16.73 -26.77 4.31
CA GLU A 247 -17.85 -26.71 3.35
C GLU A 247 -17.46 -26.09 2.02
N LYS A 248 -16.83 -24.91 2.02
CA LYS A 248 -16.57 -24.14 0.78
C LYS A 248 -15.32 -24.58 0.05
N LEU A 249 -14.31 -25.12 0.75
CA LEU A 249 -13.06 -25.59 0.15
C LEU A 249 -12.94 -27.13 0.14
N GLY A 250 -13.96 -27.85 0.61
CA GLY A 250 -14.04 -29.31 0.55
C GLY A 250 -12.99 -30.04 1.40
N ARG A 251 -12.49 -29.42 2.47
CA ARG A 251 -11.37 -29.98 3.26
C ARG A 251 -11.89 -30.81 4.44
N ARG A 252 -12.04 -32.13 4.24
CA ARG A 252 -12.54 -33.10 5.24
C ARG A 252 -11.89 -32.99 6.63
N ARG A 253 -10.57 -32.77 6.70
CA ARG A 253 -9.85 -32.56 7.98
C ARG A 253 -10.42 -31.39 8.80
N TYR A 254 -10.80 -30.29 8.15
CA TYR A 254 -11.34 -29.11 8.82
C TYR A 254 -12.79 -29.34 9.27
N MET A 255 -13.58 -30.14 8.54
CA MET A 255 -14.91 -30.57 8.99
C MET A 255 -14.85 -31.43 10.24
N ALA A 256 -13.96 -32.43 10.29
CA ALA A 256 -13.78 -33.25 11.50
C ALA A 256 -13.34 -32.40 12.72
N GLN A 257 -12.50 -31.37 12.49
CA GLN A 257 -12.14 -30.43 13.54
C GLN A 257 -13.32 -29.54 13.95
N TYR A 258 -14.16 -29.11 13.01
CA TYR A 258 -15.37 -28.34 13.28
C TYR A 258 -16.33 -29.12 14.17
N GLU A 259 -16.64 -30.38 13.83
CA GLU A 259 -17.52 -31.27 14.59
C GLU A 259 -17.05 -31.40 16.05
N ARG A 260 -15.75 -31.67 16.26
CA ARG A 260 -15.15 -31.74 17.60
C ARG A 260 -15.31 -30.44 18.39
N VAL A 261 -15.02 -29.28 17.77
CA VAL A 261 -15.16 -27.98 18.44
C VAL A 261 -16.62 -27.67 18.77
N VAL A 262 -17.57 -28.07 17.91
CA VAL A 262 -19.00 -27.90 18.17
C VAL A 262 -19.46 -28.76 19.35
N GLU A 263 -19.02 -30.02 19.44
CA GLU A 263 -19.31 -30.89 20.59
C GLU A 263 -18.76 -30.30 21.91
N GLU A 264 -17.51 -29.83 21.89
CA GLU A 264 -16.88 -29.16 23.05
C GLU A 264 -17.63 -27.89 23.48
N LEU A 265 -18.15 -27.11 22.52
CA LEU A 265 -18.96 -25.92 22.77
C LEU A 265 -20.35 -26.27 23.30
N ALA A 266 -20.99 -27.29 22.73
CA ALA A 266 -22.30 -27.77 23.15
C ALA A 266 -22.27 -28.28 24.60
N ALA A 267 -21.22 -29.00 24.99
CA ALA A 267 -20.99 -29.43 26.37
C ALA A 267 -20.88 -28.26 27.38
N LYS A 268 -20.47 -27.08 26.89
CA LYS A 268 -20.41 -25.82 27.66
C LYS A 268 -21.68 -24.96 27.54
N GLY A 269 -22.72 -25.45 26.86
CA GLY A 269 -23.96 -24.70 26.60
C GLY A 269 -23.84 -23.58 25.57
N ILE A 270 -22.73 -23.52 24.81
CA ILE A 270 -22.49 -22.48 23.81
C ILE A 270 -22.92 -22.99 22.43
N ARG A 271 -23.78 -22.25 21.73
CA ARG A 271 -24.26 -22.61 20.38
C ARG A 271 -23.45 -21.91 19.29
N VAL A 272 -23.13 -22.65 18.22
CA VAL A 272 -22.54 -22.08 16.99
C VAL A 272 -23.67 -21.69 16.03
N PRO A 273 -23.69 -20.45 15.50
CA PRO A 273 -24.72 -20.01 14.56
C PRO A 273 -24.79 -20.89 13.30
N SER A 274 -26.01 -21.17 12.82
CA SER A 274 -26.22 -21.84 11.52
C SER A 274 -25.78 -20.95 10.35
N PRO A 275 -25.45 -21.50 9.17
CA PRO A 275 -25.15 -20.69 7.99
C PRO A 275 -26.36 -19.80 7.65
N ALA A 276 -26.11 -18.56 7.24
CA ALA A 276 -27.16 -17.75 6.62
C ALA A 276 -27.50 -18.36 5.25
N SER A 277 -28.81 -18.51 4.98
CA SER A 277 -29.37 -19.03 3.73
C SER A 277 -28.99 -18.18 2.52
#